data_AF-A0A256ZEE5-F1
#
_entry.id   AF-A0A256ZEE5-F1
#
_cell.length_a   1.000
_cell.length_b   1.000
_cell.length_c   1.000
_cell.angle_alpha   90.00
_cell.angle_beta   90.00
_cell.angle_gamma   90.00
#
_symmetry.space_group_name_H-M   'P 1'
#
loop_
_entity.id
_entity.type
_entity.pdbx_description
1 polymer ?
#
loop_
_entity_poly.entity_id
_entity_poly.type
_entity_poly.pdbx_seq_one_letter_code
_entity_poly.pdbx_strand_id
1 'polypeptide(L)' 'MDRVKIVRYSPWLVHFNTGGCNGCDIEVLAALTPHYDPERFGIKLAPSIRHGDILVVTGAVTKKAGERLKRLYDQMPSPK' A
#
# COMPACT_ATOMS: atom_id res chain seq x y z
N MET A 1 1.04 -24.53 4.88
CA MET A 1 -0.03 -23.57 4.52
C MET A 1 0.65 -22.41 3.81
N ASP A 2 0.46 -22.28 2.50
CA ASP A 2 1.21 -21.33 1.67
C ASP A 2 0.85 -19.89 2.06
N ARG A 3 1.81 -19.09 2.54
CA ARG A 3 1.55 -17.71 2.98
C ARG A 3 0.93 -16.83 1.88
N VAL A 4 1.24 -17.12 0.61
CA VAL A 4 0.65 -16.46 -0.55
C VAL A 4 -0.87 -16.65 -0.63
N LYS A 5 -1.40 -17.80 -0.19
CA LYS A 5 -2.85 -18.05 -0.15
C LYS A 5 -3.56 -17.24 0.94
N ILE A 6 -2.86 -16.85 2.01
CA ILE A 6 -3.40 -16.04 3.12
C ILE A 6 -3.55 -14.59 2.67
N VAL A 7 -2.51 -14.01 2.05
CA VAL A 7 -2.55 -12.62 1.54
C VAL A 7 -3.65 -12.42 0.49
N ARG A 8 -4.02 -13.47 -0.25
CA ARG A 8 -5.08 -13.40 -1.27
C ARG A 8 -6.44 -12.94 -0.74
N TYR A 9 -6.80 -13.28 0.50
CA TYR A 9 -8.14 -13.02 1.06
C TYR A 9 -8.16 -11.94 2.14
N SER A 10 -7.00 -11.49 2.60
CA SER A 10 -6.88 -10.43 3.60
C SER A 10 -5.64 -9.54 3.35
N PRO A 11 -5.51 -8.90 2.17
CA PRO A 11 -4.33 -8.11 1.86
C PRO A 11 -4.36 -6.74 2.56
N TRP A 12 -3.29 -6.37 3.24
CA TRP A 12 -3.18 -5.06 3.89
C TRP A 12 -2.31 -4.10 3.07
N LEU A 13 -2.87 -2.95 2.71
CA LEU A 13 -2.23 -1.94 1.88
C LEU A 13 -1.43 -0.95 2.72
N VAL A 14 -0.29 -0.51 2.22
CA VAL A 14 0.43 0.66 2.70
C VAL A 14 0.57 1.62 1.53
N HIS A 15 0.25 2.88 1.75
CA HIS A 15 0.35 3.92 0.72
C HIS A 15 1.56 4.81 0.97
N PHE A 16 2.30 5.13 -0.09
CA PHE A 16 3.44 6.05 -0.03
C PHE A 16 3.53 6.94 -1.27
N ASN A 17 3.47 8.26 -1.05
CA ASN A 17 3.64 9.26 -2.10
C ASN A 17 5.12 9.62 -2.30
N THR A 18 5.62 9.53 -3.53
CA THR A 18 7.03 9.80 -3.87
C THR A 18 7.30 11.17 -4.51
N GLY A 19 6.27 12.00 -4.65
CA GLY A 19 6.32 13.31 -5.32
C GLY A 19 5.15 13.58 -6.26
N GLY A 20 3.97 13.03 -5.98
CA GLY A 20 2.74 13.22 -6.76
C GLY A 20 2.03 14.55 -6.48
N CYS A 21 1.04 14.87 -7.30
CA CYS A 21 0.20 16.07 -7.21
C CYS A 21 -1.07 15.89 -6.36
N ASN A 22 -1.13 14.86 -5.51
CA ASN A 22 -2.29 14.46 -4.70
C ASN A 22 -3.49 13.86 -5.46
N GLY A 23 -3.52 13.89 -6.80
CA GLY A 23 -4.61 13.29 -7.58
C GLY A 23 -4.77 11.78 -7.31
N CYS A 24 -3.71 11.00 -7.54
CA CYS A 24 -3.75 9.55 -7.26
C CYS A 24 -3.94 9.24 -5.77
N ASP A 25 -3.49 10.11 -4.87
CA ASP A 25 -3.64 9.91 -3.42
C ASP A 25 -5.11 10.05 -2.98
N ILE A 26 -5.82 11.02 -3.57
CA ILE A 26 -7.27 11.18 -3.37
C ILE A 26 -8.02 9.98 -3.93
N GLU A 27 -7.65 9.47 -5.11
CA GLU A 27 -8.26 8.27 -5.69
C GLU A 27 -8.04 7.03 -4.80
N VAL A 28 -6.85 6.86 -4.22
CA VAL A 28 -6.59 5.77 -3.26
C VAL A 28 -7.50 5.89 -2.03
N LEU A 29 -7.66 7.10 -1.48
CA LEU A 29 -8.57 7.32 -0.36
C LEU A 29 -10.03 7.12 -0.74
N ALA A 30 -10.45 7.62 -1.91
CA ALA A 30 -11.80 7.47 -2.44
C ALA A 30 -12.14 5.99 -2.66
N ALA A 31 -11.20 5.21 -3.17
CA ALA A 31 -11.34 3.77 -3.34
C ALA A 31 -11.59 3.04 -2.02
N LEU A 32 -11.12 3.55 -0.87
CA LEU A 32 -11.37 2.97 0.45
C LEU A 32 -12.73 3.38 1.07
N THR A 33 -13.47 4.29 0.43
CA THR A 33 -14.77 4.76 0.94
C THR A 33 -15.90 3.76 0.63
N PRO A 34 -17.08 3.89 1.30
CA PRO A 34 -18.18 2.95 1.13
C PRO A 34 -18.74 2.83 -0.30
N HIS A 35 -18.45 3.77 -1.19
CA HIS A 35 -18.90 3.69 -2.58
C HIS A 35 -18.26 2.50 -3.31
N TYR A 36 -16.98 2.24 -3.05
CA TYR A 36 -16.23 1.13 -3.65
C TYR A 36 -16.02 -0.03 -2.67
N ASP A 37 -16.05 0.24 -1.36
CA ASP A 37 -16.01 -0.73 -0.25
C ASP A 37 -15.07 -1.94 -0.49
N PRO A 38 -13.76 -1.72 -0.63
CA PRO A 38 -12.81 -2.81 -0.82
C PRO A 38 -12.58 -3.62 0.46
N GLU A 39 -12.99 -3.11 1.63
CA GLU A 39 -12.88 -3.82 2.90
C GLU A 39 -13.64 -5.15 2.90
N ARG A 40 -14.72 -5.28 2.12
CA ARG A 40 -15.45 -6.56 1.92
C ARG A 40 -14.57 -7.68 1.36
N PHE A 41 -13.49 -7.34 0.67
CA PHE A 41 -12.50 -8.28 0.11
C PHE A 41 -11.30 -8.47 1.03
N GLY A 42 -11.35 -7.94 2.26
CA GLY A 42 -10.27 -8.00 3.24
C GLY A 42 -9.17 -6.96 3.00
N ILE A 43 -9.36 -6.03 2.06
CA ILE A 43 -8.41 -4.95 1.75
C ILE A 43 -8.53 -3.85 2.80
N LYS A 44 -7.47 -3.58 3.56
CA LYS A 44 -7.44 -2.52 4.57
C LYS A 44 -6.16 -1.72 4.54
N LEU A 45 -6.22 -0.46 4.94
CA LEU A 45 -5.02 0.36 5.10
C LEU A 45 -4.29 -0.02 6.39
N ALA A 46 -3.05 -0.48 6.26
CA ALA A 46 -2.20 -0.82 7.39
C ALA A 46 -1.66 0.45 8.06
N PRO A 47 -1.59 0.47 9.41
CA PRO A 47 -1.04 1.61 10.15
C PRO A 47 0.49 1.70 10.10
N SER A 48 1.17 0.66 9.64
CA SER A 48 2.64 0.58 9.60
C SER A 48 3.11 -0.30 8.46
N ILE A 49 4.25 0.06 7.88
CA ILE A 49 4.92 -0.69 6.80
C ILE A 49 5.22 -2.15 7.20
N ARG A 50 5.42 -2.43 8.49
CA ARG A 50 5.72 -3.78 9.01
C ARG A 50 4.50 -4.70 9.07
N HIS A 51 3.30 -4.15 8.93
CA HIS A 51 2.04 -4.90 8.93
C HIS A 51 1.40 -4.97 7.53
N GLY A 52 2.01 -4.33 6.53
CA GLY A 52 1.49 -4.30 5.16
C GLY A 52 1.99 -5.45 4.32
N ASP A 53 1.12 -5.91 3.43
CA ASP A 53 1.41 -6.94 2.42
C ASP A 53 1.59 -6.31 1.03
N ILE A 54 1.00 -5.14 0.76
CA ILE A 54 1.07 -4.49 -0.55
C ILE A 54 1.47 -3.03 -0.39
N LEU A 55 2.48 -2.58 -1.15
CA LEU A 55 2.90 -1.19 -1.19
C LEU A 55 2.33 -0.47 -2.42
N VAL A 56 1.41 0.45 -2.18
CA VAL A 56 0.83 1.34 -3.20
C VAL A 56 1.66 2.61 -3.28
N VAL A 57 2.40 2.76 -4.38
CA VAL A 57 3.26 3.93 -4.62
C VAL A 57 2.58 4.89 -5.58
N THR A 58 2.50 6.16 -5.22
CA THR A 58 1.90 7.22 -6.04
C THR A 58 2.91 8.31 -6.42
N GLY A 59 2.72 8.90 -7.60
CA GLY A 59 3.53 10.00 -8.11
C GLY A 59 4.83 9.57 -8.79
N ALA A 60 5.56 10.54 -9.34
CA ALA A 60 6.88 10.30 -9.90
C ALA A 60 7.89 10.05 -8.77
N VAL A 61 8.80 9.10 -8.95
CA VAL A 61 9.85 8.83 -7.95
C VAL A 61 10.89 9.93 -8.01
N THR A 62 10.82 10.88 -7.08
CA THR A 62 11.82 11.94 -6.99
C THR A 62 13.14 11.42 -6.43
N LYS A 63 14.26 12.08 -6.75
CA LYS A 63 15.59 11.74 -6.19
C LYS A 63 15.59 11.71 -4.65
N LYS A 64 14.84 12.60 -4.01
CA LYS A 64 14.71 12.66 -2.54
C LYS A 64 13.89 11.52 -1.95
N ALA A 65 12.94 10.97 -2.71
CA ALA A 65 12.06 9.90 -2.25
C ALA A 65 12.62 8.50 -2.51
N GLY A 66 13.48 8.32 -3.53
CA GLY A 66 13.97 7.01 -3.97
C GLY A 66 14.59 6.15 -2.86
N GLU A 67 15.54 6.71 -2.10
CA GLU A 67 16.17 5.98 -0.98
C GLU A 67 15.18 5.63 0.14
N ARG A 68 14.21 6.51 0.41
CA ARG A 68 13.18 6.27 1.44
C ARG A 68 12.22 5.18 1.00
N LEU A 69 11.79 5.19 -0.26
CA LEU A 69 10.94 4.16 -0.82
C LEU A 69 11.61 2.79 -0.74
N LYS A 70 12.89 2.70 -1.13
CA LYS A 70 13.66 1.46 -1.03
C LYS A 70 13.73 0.96 0.42
N ARG A 71 14.06 1.84 1.37
CA ARG A 71 14.11 1.49 2.79
C ARG A 71 12.78 0.98 3.33
N LEU A 72 11.66 1.59 2.92
CA LEU A 72 10.33 1.13 3.32
C LEU A 72 10.02 -0.25 2.76
N TYR A 73 10.29 -0.47 1.46
CA TYR A 73 10.11 -1.77 0.83
C TYR A 73 10.96 -2.87 1.49
N ASP A 74 12.20 -2.56 1.86
CA ASP A 74 13.09 -3.51 2.56
C ASP A 74 12.57 -3.86 3.97
N GLN A 75 11.85 -2.94 4.62
CA GLN A 75 11.24 -3.16 5.94
C GLN A 75 9.93 -3.96 5.90
N MET A 76 9.31 -4.11 4.73
CA MET A 76 8.08 -4.91 4.59
C MET A 76 8.36 -6.40 4.76
N PRO A 77 7.54 -7.12 5.54
CA PRO A 77 7.63 -8.56 5.69
C PRO A 77 7.35 -9.28 4.37
N SER A 78 7.78 -10.54 4.24
CA SER A 78 7.39 -11.41 3.13
C SER A 78 6.25 -12.34 3.53
N PRO A 79 5.30 -12.65 2.64
CA PRO A 79 5.21 -12.22 1.24
C PRO A 79 4.72 -10.77 1.08
N LYS A 80 5.30 -10.05 0.11
CA LYS A 80 4.97 -8.68 -0.28
C LYS A 80 4.87 -8.57 -1.79
#